data_AF-A0A938B722-F1
#
_entry.id   AF-A0A938B722-F1
#
_cell.length_a   1.000
_cell.length_b   1.000
_cell.length_c   1.000
_cell.angle_alpha   90.00
_cell.angle_beta   90.00
_cell.angle_gamma   90.00
#
_symmetry.space_group_name_H-M   'P 1'
#
loop_
_entity.id
_entity.type
_entity.pdbx_description
1 polymer ?
#
loop_
_entity_poly.entity_id
_entity_poly.type
_entity_poly.pdbx_seq_one_letter_code
_entity_poly.pdbx_strand_id
1 'polypeptide(L)'
;MQFLFDRTGFPLIRVPEVGLDVQLLPVTKVQFERFIAEPNGFGDTWYEEILGVNPRVSYRQFTADNREGIFITGLLPEEAVSFARWMGDGFTLLTIEEWRTIYKALEHRPVESGELEKLRSQCSAEQPLVILEQLREQLEPRSWLSLSLMYGGLVEWVRGENSWAGLGVPRYEFYPNLWDPLADVVSPLHPDERLPYFGIRLVRKVE
;
A
#
# COMPACT_ATOMS: atom_id res chain seq x y z
N MET A 1 -7.61 8.21 16.13
CA MET A 1 -7.65 8.25 14.65
C MET A 1 -9.08 8.05 14.15
N GLN A 2 -9.43 8.59 12.97
CA GLN A 2 -10.67 8.25 12.27
C GLN A 2 -10.38 7.17 11.23
N PHE A 3 -11.09 6.05 11.33
CA PHE A 3 -11.02 4.95 10.37
C PHE A 3 -12.19 5.04 9.40
N LEU A 4 -11.89 4.85 8.12
CA LEU A 4 -12.86 4.64 7.06
C LEU A 4 -12.51 3.32 6.36
N PHE A 5 -13.34 2.88 5.43
CA PHE A 5 -13.11 1.63 4.71
C PHE A 5 -13.36 1.83 3.22
N ASP A 6 -12.53 1.18 2.41
CA ASP A 6 -12.68 1.21 0.97
C ASP A 6 -13.75 0.20 0.51
N ARG A 7 -14.05 0.15 -0.79
CA ARG A 7 -15.06 -0.78 -1.34
C ARG A 7 -14.73 -2.27 -1.11
N THR A 8 -13.48 -2.58 -0.78
CA THR A 8 -13.03 -3.95 -0.47
C THR A 8 -13.07 -4.26 1.04
N GLY A 9 -13.37 -3.26 1.87
CA GLY A 9 -13.40 -3.35 3.32
C GLY A 9 -12.04 -3.11 3.98
N PHE A 10 -11.02 -2.71 3.22
CA PHE A 10 -9.70 -2.40 3.78
C PHE A 10 -9.70 -1.00 4.40
N PRO A 11 -9.00 -0.80 5.54
CA PRO A 11 -9.08 0.46 6.26
C PRO A 11 -8.31 1.59 5.57
N LEU A 12 -8.92 2.76 5.62
CA LEU A 12 -8.25 4.03 5.42
C LEU A 12 -8.14 4.78 6.75
N ILE A 13 -7.12 5.61 6.85
CA ILE A 13 -6.90 6.51 7.97
C ILE A 13 -6.98 7.96 7.47
N ARG A 14 -7.67 8.81 8.21
CA ARG A 14 -7.67 10.24 7.91
C ARG A 14 -6.37 10.88 8.36
N VAL A 15 -5.70 11.57 7.44
CA VAL A 15 -4.48 12.36 7.68
C VAL A 15 -4.79 13.84 7.43
N PRO A 16 -5.19 14.59 8.47
CA PRO A 16 -5.63 15.97 8.34
C PRO A 16 -4.59 16.91 7.71
N GLU A 17 -3.30 16.63 7.91
CA GLU A 17 -2.17 17.42 7.41
C GLU A 17 -2.15 17.55 5.89
N VAL A 18 -2.69 16.56 5.19
CA VAL A 18 -2.83 16.55 3.71
C VAL A 18 -4.29 16.62 3.25
N GLY A 19 -5.26 16.59 4.16
CA GLY A 19 -6.69 16.55 3.80
C GLY A 19 -7.08 15.29 3.02
N LEU A 20 -6.45 14.15 3.32
CA LEU A 20 -6.66 12.87 2.63
C LEU A 20 -7.11 11.75 3.57
N ASP A 21 -7.92 10.85 3.05
CA ASP A 21 -8.09 9.49 3.56
C ASP A 21 -7.07 8.59 2.85
N VAL A 22 -6.20 7.93 3.61
CA VAL A 22 -5.07 7.16 3.07
C VAL A 22 -5.30 5.68 3.37
N GLN A 23 -5.18 4.79 2.38
CA GLN A 23 -5.18 3.35 2.64
C GLN A 23 -4.09 3.01 3.66
N LEU A 24 -4.46 2.32 4.73
CA LEU A 24 -3.54 2.01 5.83
C LEU A 24 -2.42 1.08 5.39
N LEU A 25 -2.68 0.13 4.50
CA LEU A 25 -1.70 -0.80 3.95
C LEU A 25 -1.50 -0.54 2.45
N PRO A 26 -0.37 -0.96 1.86
CA PRO A 26 -0.27 -1.09 0.41
C PRO A 26 -1.39 -2.00 -0.11
N VAL A 27 -1.78 -1.81 -1.37
CA VAL A 27 -2.83 -2.63 -2.00
C VAL A 27 -2.41 -4.11 -1.95
N THR A 28 -3.31 -4.95 -1.46
CA THR A 28 -3.06 -6.39 -1.34
C THR A 28 -3.42 -7.15 -2.61
N LYS A 29 -2.80 -8.32 -2.83
CA LYS A 29 -3.20 -9.23 -3.92
C LYS A 29 -4.67 -9.62 -3.82
N VAL A 30 -5.22 -9.75 -2.61
CA VAL A 30 -6.64 -10.06 -2.40
C VAL A 30 -7.57 -8.92 -2.82
N GLN A 31 -7.18 -7.66 -2.59
CA GLN A 31 -7.93 -6.51 -3.13
C GLN A 31 -7.89 -6.52 -4.66
N PHE A 32 -6.71 -6.78 -5.22
CA PHE A 32 -6.51 -6.83 -6.66
C PHE A 32 -7.25 -7.99 -7.34
N GLU A 33 -7.39 -9.13 -6.67
CA GLU A 33 -8.18 -10.27 -7.13
C GLU A 33 -9.66 -9.94 -7.30
N ARG A 34 -10.21 -9.07 -6.44
CA ARG A 34 -11.58 -8.56 -6.60
C ARG A 34 -11.69 -7.65 -7.81
N PHE A 35 -10.66 -6.86 -8.09
CA PHE A 35 -10.62 -6.02 -9.28
C PHE A 35 -10.66 -6.88 -10.55
N ILE A 36 -9.77 -7.86 -10.72
CA ILE A 36 -9.70 -8.73 -11.91
C ILE A 36 -10.91 -9.67 -12.07
N ALA A 37 -11.66 -9.92 -10.99
CA ALA A 37 -12.91 -10.66 -11.07
C ALA A 37 -14.05 -9.85 -11.74
N GLU A 38 -13.88 -8.54 -11.90
CA GLU A 38 -14.82 -7.66 -12.60
C GLU A 38 -14.32 -7.32 -14.02
N PRO A 39 -15.20 -7.06 -15.00
CA PRO A 39 -14.80 -6.68 -16.35
C PRO A 39 -14.00 -5.36 -16.37
N ASN A 40 -12.69 -5.43 -16.56
CA ASN A 40 -11.79 -4.28 -16.46
C ASN A 40 -10.66 -4.24 -17.50
N GLY A 41 -10.61 -5.22 -18.42
CA GLY A 41 -9.57 -5.34 -19.45
C GLY A 41 -8.31 -6.09 -19.02
N PHE A 42 -8.20 -6.48 -17.75
CA PHE A 42 -7.15 -7.34 -17.21
C PHE A 42 -7.66 -8.77 -17.08
N GLY A 43 -6.82 -9.75 -17.39
CA GLY A 43 -7.18 -11.17 -17.37
C GLY A 43 -6.09 -12.05 -16.76
N ASP A 44 -6.30 -13.37 -16.82
CA ASP A 44 -5.44 -14.34 -16.14
C ASP A 44 -3.97 -14.26 -16.58
N THR A 45 -3.70 -14.17 -17.88
CA THR A 45 -2.32 -14.05 -18.41
C THR A 45 -1.58 -12.84 -17.85
N TRP A 46 -2.26 -11.70 -17.76
CA TRP A 46 -1.70 -10.49 -17.19
C TRP A 46 -1.40 -10.66 -15.69
N TYR A 47 -2.29 -11.35 -14.97
CA TYR A 47 -2.09 -11.59 -13.55
C TYR A 47 -0.94 -12.60 -13.30
N GLU A 48 -0.80 -13.60 -14.16
CA GLU A 48 0.32 -14.54 -14.15
C GLU A 48 1.68 -13.83 -14.32
N GLU A 49 1.77 -12.81 -15.19
CA GLU A 49 2.99 -12.00 -15.32
C GLU A 49 3.37 -11.29 -14.01
N ILE A 50 2.38 -10.70 -13.32
CA ILE A 50 2.60 -10.05 -12.03
C ILE A 50 3.03 -11.06 -10.96
N LEU A 51 2.39 -12.23 -10.93
CA LEU A 51 2.75 -13.29 -9.99
C LEU A 51 4.13 -13.89 -10.29
N GLY A 52 4.58 -13.85 -11.56
CA GLY A 52 5.94 -14.23 -11.95
C GLY A 52 7.01 -13.32 -11.36
N VAL A 53 6.66 -12.05 -11.10
CA VAL A 53 7.57 -11.05 -10.53
C VAL A 53 7.60 -11.11 -9.00
N ASN A 54 6.44 -11.25 -8.35
CA ASN A 54 6.34 -11.41 -6.89
C ASN A 54 5.30 -12.49 -6.54
N PRO A 55 5.76 -13.72 -6.25
CA PRO A 55 4.88 -14.86 -6.01
C PRO A 55 3.83 -14.59 -4.93
N ARG A 56 2.67 -15.22 -5.12
CA ARG A 56 1.57 -15.12 -4.16
C ARG A 56 1.94 -15.81 -2.85
N VAL A 57 1.73 -15.10 -1.74
CA VAL A 57 1.68 -15.67 -0.39
C VAL A 57 0.25 -15.55 0.14
N SER A 58 -0.19 -16.56 0.89
CA SER A 58 -1.51 -16.54 1.51
C SER A 58 -1.56 -15.46 2.60
N TYR A 59 -2.57 -14.60 2.57
CA TYR A 59 -2.79 -13.59 3.61
C TYR A 59 -3.06 -14.18 5.01
N ARG A 60 -3.38 -15.48 5.09
CA ARG A 60 -3.57 -16.20 6.35
C ARG A 60 -2.29 -16.84 6.89
N GLN A 61 -1.27 -16.99 6.04
CA GLN A 61 -0.09 -17.82 6.31
C GLN A 61 1.17 -17.17 5.72
N PHE A 62 1.48 -15.96 6.15
CA PHE A 62 2.73 -15.29 5.80
C PHE A 62 3.62 -15.14 7.04
N THR A 63 4.93 -15.06 6.82
CA THR A 63 5.96 -14.83 7.83
C THR A 63 6.59 -13.46 7.62
N ALA A 64 7.44 -13.04 8.56
CA ALA A 64 8.21 -11.81 8.40
C ALA A 64 9.08 -11.83 7.13
N ASP A 65 9.57 -13.00 6.71
CA ASP A 65 10.48 -13.13 5.56
C ASP A 65 9.77 -13.02 4.20
N ASN A 66 8.47 -13.26 4.13
CA ASN A 66 7.74 -13.32 2.86
C ASN A 66 6.47 -12.43 2.82
N ARG A 67 6.28 -11.54 3.81
CA ARG A 67 5.10 -10.68 3.91
C ARG A 67 4.88 -9.80 2.67
N GLU A 68 5.92 -9.42 1.93
CA GLU A 68 5.76 -8.64 0.70
C GLU A 68 4.99 -9.42 -0.39
N GLY A 69 4.96 -10.75 -0.28
CA GLY A 69 4.18 -11.64 -1.13
C GLY A 69 2.65 -11.51 -0.97
N ILE A 70 2.14 -10.83 0.07
CA ILE A 70 0.70 -10.55 0.21
C ILE A 70 0.26 -9.26 -0.49
N PHE A 71 1.21 -8.37 -0.81
CA PHE A 71 0.94 -7.11 -1.49
C PHE A 71 1.05 -7.24 -3.01
N ILE A 72 0.30 -6.42 -3.74
CA ILE A 72 0.44 -6.33 -5.18
C ILE A 72 1.72 -5.53 -5.49
N THR A 73 2.58 -6.08 -6.33
CA THR A 73 3.77 -5.39 -6.85
C THR A 73 3.93 -5.66 -8.34
N GLY A 74 4.87 -5.00 -9.01
CA GLY A 74 5.07 -5.16 -10.46
C GLY A 74 3.96 -4.55 -11.31
N LEU A 75 3.13 -3.68 -10.73
CA LEU A 75 2.16 -2.89 -11.49
C LEU A 75 2.88 -1.79 -12.26
N LEU A 76 2.43 -1.53 -13.48
CA LEU A 76 2.76 -0.32 -14.21
C LEU A 76 1.86 0.84 -13.74
N PRO A 77 2.30 2.11 -13.88
CA PRO A 77 1.51 3.24 -13.40
C PRO A 77 0.09 3.33 -13.98
N GLU A 78 -0.09 3.03 -15.26
CA GLU A 78 -1.43 3.07 -15.90
C GLU A 78 -2.37 1.95 -15.37
N GLU A 79 -1.80 0.82 -14.96
CA GLU A 79 -2.56 -0.27 -14.32
C GLU A 79 -3.00 0.14 -12.92
N ALA A 80 -2.10 0.82 -12.19
CA ALA A 80 -2.41 1.39 -10.88
C ALA A 80 -3.49 2.49 -10.96
N VAL A 81 -3.44 3.35 -11.98
CA VAL A 81 -4.50 4.35 -12.26
C VAL A 81 -5.83 3.66 -12.57
N SER A 82 -5.81 2.56 -13.34
CA SER A 82 -7.01 1.78 -13.64
C SER A 82 -7.62 1.15 -12.39
N PHE A 83 -6.78 0.60 -11.51
CA PHE A 83 -7.21 0.11 -10.19
C PHE A 83 -7.79 1.24 -9.33
N ALA A 84 -7.16 2.41 -9.30
CA ALA A 84 -7.66 3.57 -8.55
C ALA A 84 -9.06 4.01 -9.02
N ARG A 85 -9.31 4.04 -10.34
CA ARG A 85 -10.65 4.33 -10.89
C ARG A 85 -11.67 3.28 -10.49
N TRP A 86 -11.30 2.00 -10.48
CA TRP A 86 -12.18 0.94 -10.01
C TRP A 86 -12.52 1.06 -8.52
N MET A 87 -11.59 1.54 -7.69
CA MET A 87 -11.84 1.75 -6.26
C MET A 87 -12.96 2.76 -5.99
N GLY A 88 -13.24 3.65 -6.93
CA GLY A 88 -14.37 4.58 -6.93
C GLY A 88 -13.96 6.03 -7.09
N ASP A 89 -14.95 6.91 -7.09
CA ASP A 89 -14.71 8.35 -7.26
C ASP A 89 -13.82 8.92 -6.15
N GLY A 90 -12.92 9.82 -6.54
CA GLY A 90 -11.98 10.49 -5.65
C GLY A 90 -10.73 9.69 -5.29
N PHE A 91 -10.66 8.39 -5.61
CA PHE A 91 -9.44 7.60 -5.41
C PHE A 91 -8.35 7.96 -6.42
N THR A 92 -7.13 8.14 -5.94
CA THR A 92 -5.96 8.44 -6.77
C THR A 92 -4.66 7.92 -6.15
N LEU A 93 -3.59 7.96 -6.94
CA LEU A 93 -2.23 7.70 -6.46
C LEU A 93 -1.67 8.96 -5.79
N LEU A 94 -0.80 8.75 -4.81
CA LEU A 94 -0.11 9.82 -4.10
C LEU A 94 0.79 10.63 -5.03
N THR A 95 0.92 11.93 -4.78
CA THR A 95 2.05 12.73 -5.24
C THR A 95 3.26 12.55 -4.32
N ILE A 96 4.45 12.97 -4.78
CA ILE A 96 5.67 12.99 -3.96
C ILE A 96 5.47 13.77 -2.64
N GLU A 97 4.83 14.94 -2.73
CA GLU A 97 4.61 15.81 -1.57
C GLU A 97 3.61 15.20 -0.58
N GLU A 98 2.49 14.66 -1.07
CA GLU A 98 1.50 13.98 -0.23
C GLU A 98 2.12 12.78 0.48
N TRP A 99 2.87 11.93 -0.24
CA TRP A 99 3.52 10.76 0.33
C TRP A 99 4.47 11.14 1.47
N ARG A 100 5.35 12.12 1.25
CA ARG A 100 6.32 12.59 2.27
C ARG A 100 5.64 13.23 3.47
N THR A 101 4.54 13.94 3.25
CA THR A 101 3.77 14.56 4.34
C THR A 101 3.06 13.51 5.19
N ILE A 102 2.46 12.50 4.56
CA ILE A 102 1.86 11.36 5.27
C ILE A 102 2.92 10.59 6.04
N TYR A 103 4.08 10.31 5.43
CA TYR A 103 5.19 9.63 6.09
C TYR A 103 5.56 10.31 7.42
N LYS A 104 5.79 11.62 7.39
CA LYS A 104 6.12 12.41 8.59
C LYS A 104 4.97 12.44 9.60
N ALA A 105 3.73 12.57 9.14
CA ALA A 105 2.56 12.58 10.01
C ALA A 105 2.40 11.25 10.77
N LEU A 106 2.65 10.11 10.10
CA LEU A 106 2.53 8.80 10.70
C LEU A 106 3.75 8.41 11.56
N GLU A 107 4.92 8.98 11.29
CA GLU A 107 6.15 8.73 12.06
C GLU A 107 5.97 9.12 13.53
N HIS A 108 5.40 10.29 13.77
CA HIS A 108 5.22 10.86 15.10
C HIS A 108 3.95 10.40 15.82
N ARG A 109 3.18 9.50 15.20
CA ARG A 109 1.90 9.05 15.74
C ARG A 109 2.01 7.63 16.30
N PRO A 110 1.99 7.45 17.64
CA PRO A 110 2.08 6.13 18.24
C PRO A 110 0.84 5.28 17.92
N VAL A 111 1.01 3.96 17.89
CA VAL A 111 -0.13 3.03 17.85
C VAL A 111 -0.59 2.78 19.29
N GLU A 112 -1.71 3.37 19.67
CA GLU A 112 -2.32 3.13 20.97
C GLU A 112 -3.17 1.85 20.94
N SER A 113 -3.15 1.04 22.00
CA SER A 113 -3.94 -0.20 22.06
C SER A 113 -5.43 0.05 21.76
N GLY A 114 -6.03 1.08 22.37
CA GLY A 114 -7.43 1.41 22.12
C GLY A 114 -7.78 1.72 20.65
N GLU A 115 -6.83 2.16 19.84
CA GLU A 115 -7.07 2.44 18.42
C GLU A 115 -7.17 1.15 17.58
N LEU A 116 -6.39 0.12 17.90
CA LEU A 116 -6.47 -1.17 17.19
C LEU A 116 -7.77 -1.90 17.54
N GLU A 117 -8.18 -1.89 18.79
CA GLU A 117 -9.45 -2.45 19.25
C GLU A 117 -10.62 -1.73 18.57
N LYS A 118 -10.54 -0.40 18.46
CA LYS A 118 -11.52 0.40 17.70
C LYS A 118 -11.54 -0.01 16.23
N LEU A 119 -10.39 -0.10 15.57
CA LEU A 119 -10.30 -0.53 14.17
C LEU A 119 -10.92 -1.91 13.97
N ARG A 120 -10.62 -2.86 14.88
CA ARG A 120 -11.19 -4.20 14.89
C ARG A 120 -12.70 -4.19 15.01
N SER A 121 -13.25 -3.36 15.90
CA SER A 121 -14.70 -3.24 16.09
C SER A 121 -15.45 -2.62 14.90
N GLN A 122 -14.75 -1.84 14.07
CA GLN A 122 -15.33 -1.13 12.93
C GLN A 122 -15.14 -1.86 11.59
N CYS A 123 -14.11 -2.69 11.48
CA CYS A 123 -13.80 -3.44 10.26
C CYS A 123 -14.63 -4.72 10.18
N SER A 124 -15.54 -4.80 9.22
CA SER A 124 -16.37 -6.00 9.02
C SER A 124 -15.70 -7.07 8.14
N ALA A 125 -14.66 -6.71 7.39
CA ALA A 125 -13.98 -7.62 6.46
C ALA A 125 -12.90 -8.44 7.19
N GLU A 126 -12.92 -9.77 6.99
CA GLU A 126 -11.99 -10.69 7.62
C GLU A 126 -10.54 -10.49 7.13
N GLN A 127 -10.35 -10.31 5.82
CA GLN A 127 -9.02 -10.28 5.21
C GLN A 127 -8.11 -9.18 5.77
N PRO A 128 -8.52 -7.90 5.82
CA PRO A 128 -7.68 -6.84 6.41
C PRO A 128 -7.42 -7.08 7.91
N LEU A 129 -8.37 -7.65 8.66
CA LEU A 129 -8.18 -7.94 10.08
C LEU A 129 -7.08 -8.99 10.29
N VAL A 130 -7.13 -10.11 9.56
CA VAL A 130 -6.12 -11.17 9.65
C VAL A 130 -4.73 -10.63 9.29
N ILE A 131 -4.64 -9.82 8.23
CA ILE A 131 -3.38 -9.20 7.81
C ILE A 131 -2.84 -8.27 8.90
N LEU A 132 -3.68 -7.38 9.43
CA LEU A 132 -3.26 -6.42 10.45
C LEU A 132 -2.86 -7.08 11.77
N GLU A 133 -3.57 -8.13 12.20
CA GLU A 133 -3.22 -8.89 13.40
C GLU A 133 -1.85 -9.57 13.24
N GLN A 134 -1.59 -10.22 12.10
CA GLN A 134 -0.30 -10.85 11.82
C GLN A 134 0.83 -9.82 11.68
N LEU A 135 0.60 -8.69 10.97
CA LEU A 135 1.59 -7.62 10.87
C LEU A 135 1.90 -7.01 12.23
N ARG A 136 0.90 -6.79 13.08
CA ARG A 136 1.11 -6.27 14.44
C ARG A 136 2.01 -7.20 15.26
N GLU A 137 1.79 -8.51 15.18
CA GLU A 137 2.60 -9.51 15.87
C GLU A 137 4.03 -9.59 15.32
N GLN A 138 4.21 -9.48 14.00
CA GLN A 138 5.54 -9.53 13.37
C GLN A 138 6.36 -8.24 13.55
N LEU A 139 5.70 -7.09 13.58
CA LEU A 139 6.35 -5.77 13.56
C LEU A 139 6.51 -5.15 14.95
N GLU A 140 5.65 -5.52 15.91
CA GLU A 140 5.52 -4.83 17.20
C GLU A 140 5.52 -3.29 17.03
N PRO A 141 4.61 -2.73 16.21
CA PRO A 141 4.75 -1.39 15.68
C PRO A 141 4.63 -0.35 16.79
N ARG A 142 5.61 0.58 16.84
CA ARG A 142 5.59 1.73 17.76
C ARG A 142 4.82 2.92 17.20
N SER A 143 4.71 3.00 15.88
CA SER A 143 4.02 4.09 15.19
C SER A 143 3.16 3.58 14.04
N TRP A 144 2.19 4.40 13.64
CA TRP A 144 1.36 4.12 12.48
C TRP A 144 2.18 4.03 11.20
N LEU A 145 3.35 4.70 11.13
CA LEU A 145 4.28 4.57 10.01
C LEU A 145 4.72 3.11 9.84
N SER A 146 5.18 2.48 10.93
CA SER A 146 5.62 1.08 10.88
C SER A 146 4.48 0.11 10.55
N LEU A 147 3.30 0.30 11.15
CA LEU A 147 2.15 -0.58 10.88
C LEU A 147 1.62 -0.41 9.45
N SER A 148 1.69 0.81 8.90
CA SER A 148 1.27 1.10 7.53
C SER A 148 2.19 0.52 6.46
N LEU A 149 3.40 0.07 6.85
CA LEU A 149 4.47 -0.38 5.96
C LEU A 149 4.99 0.70 4.99
N MET A 150 4.77 1.99 5.27
CA MET A 150 5.52 3.06 4.60
C MET A 150 7.00 3.05 5.01
N TYR A 151 7.30 2.46 6.19
CA TYR A 151 8.64 2.06 6.61
C TYR A 151 8.72 0.54 6.77
N GLY A 152 9.71 -0.09 6.13
CA GLY A 152 9.89 -1.55 6.13
C GLY A 152 8.91 -2.29 5.19
N GLY A 153 8.40 -1.65 4.14
CA GLY A 153 7.45 -2.23 3.20
C GLY A 153 7.94 -2.23 1.75
N LEU A 154 7.20 -1.55 0.87
CA LEU A 154 7.45 -1.50 -0.57
C LEU A 154 7.98 -0.14 -0.98
N VAL A 155 8.49 -0.05 -2.22
CA VAL A 155 8.49 1.22 -2.95
C VAL A 155 7.10 1.39 -3.55
N GLU A 156 6.49 2.56 -3.43
CA GLU A 156 5.16 2.85 -3.92
C GLU A 156 5.24 3.82 -5.10
N TRP A 157 4.47 3.56 -6.16
CA TRP A 157 4.34 4.52 -7.25
C TRP A 157 3.71 5.82 -6.75
N VAL A 158 4.38 6.93 -7.06
CA VAL A 158 3.93 8.29 -6.78
C VAL A 158 4.02 9.15 -8.04
N ARG A 159 3.14 10.13 -8.13
CA ARG A 159 3.12 11.11 -9.22
C ARG A 159 4.08 12.27 -8.92
N GLY A 160 5.03 12.48 -9.81
CA GLY A 160 5.84 13.69 -9.89
C GLY A 160 5.19 14.75 -10.79
N GLU A 161 5.90 15.84 -11.06
CA GLU A 161 5.40 16.92 -11.92
C GLU A 161 5.15 16.47 -13.36
N ASN A 162 6.10 15.72 -13.93
CA ASN A 162 6.09 15.30 -15.34
C ASN A 162 6.35 13.79 -15.54
N SER A 163 6.49 13.03 -14.46
CA SER A 163 6.84 11.61 -14.52
C SER A 163 6.33 10.84 -13.31
N TRP A 164 6.33 9.51 -13.44
CA TRP A 164 6.15 8.60 -12.31
C TRP A 164 7.48 8.37 -11.61
N ALA A 165 7.42 8.24 -10.29
CA ALA A 165 8.56 7.92 -9.44
C ALA A 165 8.14 6.93 -8.34
N GLY A 166 9.11 6.45 -7.59
CA GLY A 166 8.92 5.59 -6.43
C GLY A 166 9.37 6.24 -5.13
N LEU A 167 8.61 6.02 -4.06
CA LEU A 167 8.99 6.37 -2.69
C LEU A 167 8.72 5.19 -1.75
N GLY A 168 9.62 4.97 -0.81
CA GLY A 168 9.44 3.94 0.20
C GLY A 168 10.75 3.56 0.87
N VAL A 169 10.64 2.85 1.99
CA VAL A 169 11.78 2.27 2.71
C VAL A 169 11.59 0.76 2.80
N PRO A 170 11.90 0.00 1.74
CA PRO A 170 11.86 -1.44 1.82
C PRO A 170 12.78 -1.97 2.92
N ARG A 171 12.41 -3.13 3.48
CA ARG A 171 13.36 -3.87 4.32
C ARG A 171 14.56 -4.29 3.50
N TYR A 172 15.71 -4.37 4.17
CA TYR A 172 16.95 -4.80 3.55
C TYR A 172 16.85 -6.22 2.95
N GLU A 173 16.17 -7.14 3.65
CA GLU A 173 16.01 -8.52 3.18
C GLU A 173 15.13 -8.64 1.93
N PHE A 174 14.22 -7.68 1.72
CA PHE A 174 13.34 -7.64 0.56
C PHE A 174 13.98 -6.90 -0.61
N TYR A 175 14.49 -5.69 -0.37
CA TYR A 175 15.17 -4.90 -1.39
C TYR A 175 16.25 -4.00 -0.75
N PRO A 176 17.53 -4.40 -0.82
CA PRO A 176 18.64 -3.59 -0.29
C PRO A 176 18.72 -2.23 -0.98
N ASN A 177 18.67 -1.15 -0.19
CA ASN A 177 18.75 0.21 -0.70
C ASN A 177 19.40 1.15 0.33
N LEU A 178 19.83 2.32 -0.15
CA LEU A 178 20.49 3.36 0.66
C LEU A 178 19.85 4.75 0.51
N TRP A 179 18.70 4.85 -0.16
CA TRP A 179 18.07 6.15 -0.41
C TRP A 179 17.23 6.60 0.81
N ASP A 180 17.16 7.91 1.02
CA ASP A 180 16.26 8.52 2.00
C ASP A 180 14.97 8.94 1.28
N PRO A 181 13.79 8.36 1.57
CA PRO A 181 12.55 8.71 0.86
C PRO A 181 12.11 10.18 1.08
N LEU A 182 12.67 10.87 2.07
CA LEU A 182 12.40 12.28 2.31
C LEU A 182 13.29 13.21 1.47
N ALA A 183 14.42 12.73 0.97
CA ALA A 183 15.36 13.48 0.12
C ALA A 183 15.32 12.99 -1.34
N ASP A 184 15.36 11.68 -1.52
CA ASP A 184 15.51 11.00 -2.80
C ASP A 184 14.18 10.51 -3.37
N VAL A 185 14.21 10.15 -4.67
CA VAL A 185 13.14 9.46 -5.38
C VAL A 185 13.73 8.30 -6.17
N VAL A 186 13.00 7.20 -6.28
CA VAL A 186 13.38 6.07 -7.13
C VAL A 186 12.83 6.31 -8.53
N SER A 187 13.70 6.48 -9.52
CA SER A 187 13.30 6.62 -10.93
C SER A 187 13.67 5.34 -11.69
N PRO A 188 12.69 4.53 -12.11
CA PRO A 188 12.93 3.37 -12.97
C PRO A 188 13.67 3.78 -14.25
N LEU A 189 14.66 3.00 -14.65
CA LEU A 189 15.32 3.18 -15.95
C LEU A 189 14.39 2.82 -17.11
N HIS A 190 13.54 1.82 -16.89
CA HIS A 190 12.54 1.32 -17.84
C HIS A 190 11.17 1.36 -17.16
N PRO A 191 10.40 2.46 -17.29
CA PRO A 191 9.11 2.62 -16.61
C PRO A 191 8.01 1.70 -17.14
N ASP A 192 8.27 1.02 -18.26
CA ASP A 192 7.46 -0.02 -18.88
C ASP A 192 7.79 -1.44 -18.39
N GLU A 193 8.83 -1.60 -17.56
CA GLU A 193 9.18 -2.88 -16.94
C GLU A 193 8.49 -3.07 -15.57
N ARG A 194 8.07 -4.31 -15.30
CA ARG A 194 7.48 -4.71 -14.02
C ARG A 194 8.57 -4.85 -12.96
N LEU A 195 8.61 -3.94 -11.99
CA LEU A 195 9.58 -3.99 -10.89
C LEU A 195 9.00 -4.72 -9.66
N PRO A 196 9.69 -5.75 -9.12
CA PRO A 196 9.12 -6.62 -8.07
C PRO A 196 8.86 -5.95 -6.73
N TYR A 197 9.50 -4.81 -6.49
CA TYR A 197 9.43 -4.06 -5.24
C TYR A 197 8.54 -2.81 -5.34
N PHE A 198 7.98 -2.52 -6.52
CA PHE A 198 7.04 -1.42 -6.73
C PHE A 198 5.61 -1.89 -6.51
N GLY A 199 4.97 -1.41 -5.45
CA GLY A 199 3.54 -1.53 -5.19
C GLY A 199 2.85 -0.18 -5.29
N ILE A 200 1.64 -0.12 -4.72
CA ILE A 200 0.82 1.10 -4.70
C ILE A 200 0.08 1.26 -3.38
N ARG A 201 -0.25 2.50 -3.08
CA ARG A 201 -1.16 2.92 -2.03
C ARG A 201 -2.05 4.00 -2.58
N LEU A 202 -3.35 3.88 -2.34
CA LEU A 202 -4.31 4.88 -2.80
C LEU A 202 -4.70 5.83 -1.69
N VAL A 203 -5.10 7.02 -2.13
CA VAL A 203 -5.72 8.06 -1.30
C VAL A 203 -7.04 8.49 -1.88
N ARG A 204 -7.89 9.06 -1.03
CA ARG A 204 -9.13 9.72 -1.41
C ARG A 204 -9.18 11.11 -0.76
N LYS A 205 -9.55 12.13 -1.53
CA LYS A 205 -9.74 13.49 -0.98
C LYS A 205 -10.89 13.53 0.01
N VAL A 206 -10.72 14.28 1.09
CA VAL A 206 -11.81 14.58 2.03
C VAL A 206 -12.67 15.70 1.41
N GLU A 207 -13.97 15.46 1.30
CA GLU A 207 -14.96 16.49 0.95
C GLU A 207 -15.28 17.41 2.14
#